data_AF-A0A060CV42-F1
#
_entry.id   AF-A0A060CV42-F1
#
_cell.length_a   1.000
_cell.length_b   1.000
_cell.length_c   1.000
_cell.angle_alpha   90.00
_cell.angle_beta   90.00
_cell.angle_gamma   90.00
#
_symmetry.space_group_name_H-M   'P 1'
#
loop_
_entity.id
_entity.type
_entity.pdbx_description
1 polymer ?
#
loop_
_entity_poly.entity_id
_entity_poly.type
_entity_poly.pdbx_seq_one_letter_code
_entity_poly.pdbx_strand_id
1 'polypeptide(L)' 'YENYPTLLEDHFGGSQRAAVLAAASGITSAIATGHSQIGLAAWYLSMLLHKEAWGRLGFFGYDLQD' A
#
# COMPACT_ATOMS: atom_id res chain seq x y z
N TYR A 1 2.49 -10.58 -4.39
CA TYR A 1 3.95 -10.50 -4.56
C TYR A 1 4.67 -11.74 -4.06
N GLU A 2 4.34 -12.27 -2.87
CA GLU A 2 5.06 -13.44 -2.30
C GLU A 2 4.87 -14.74 -3.10
N ASN A 3 3.65 -15.01 -3.56
CA ASN A 3 3.32 -16.25 -4.28
C ASN A 3 3.75 -16.25 -5.76
N TYR A 4 4.04 -15.08 -6.32
CA TYR A 4 4.32 -14.92 -7.75
C TYR A 4 5.60 -14.08 -7.91
N PRO A 5 6.78 -14.73 -7.97
CA PRO A 5 8.07 -14.02 -8.01
C PRO A 5 8.19 -13.06 -9.18
N THR A 6 7.65 -13.42 -10.36
CA THR A 6 7.65 -12.55 -11.54
C THR A 6 6.83 -11.28 -11.36
N LEU A 7 5.76 -11.31 -10.54
CA LEU A 7 5.00 -10.12 -10.17
C LEU A 7 5.82 -9.20 -9.25
N LEU A 8 6.62 -9.78 -8.35
CA LEU A 8 7.53 -9.01 -7.49
C LEU A 8 8.69 -8.39 -8.30
N GLU A 9 9.18 -9.10 -9.32
CA GLU A 9 10.19 -8.61 -10.27
C GLU A 9 9.65 -7.49 -11.16
N ASP A 10 8.45 -7.66 -11.73
CA ASP A 10 7.80 -6.62 -12.55
C ASP A 10 7.59 -5.33 -11.73
N HIS A 11 7.04 -5.46 -10.53
CA HIS A 11 6.97 -4.37 -9.56
C HIS A 11 8.21 -4.36 -8.65
N PHE A 12 9.42 -4.30 -9.23
CA PHE A 12 10.68 -4.35 -8.47
C PHE A 12 10.80 -3.21 -7.43
N GLY A 13 10.23 -2.03 -7.73
CA GLY A 13 10.24 -0.87 -6.86
C GLY A 13 9.27 -1.00 -5.67
N GLY A 14 9.80 -0.85 -4.45
CA GLY A 14 8.98 -0.89 -3.23
C GLY A 14 7.84 0.14 -3.22
N SER A 15 8.10 1.36 -3.69
CA SER A 15 7.10 2.44 -3.77
C SER A 15 5.90 2.09 -4.65
N GLN A 16 6.12 1.41 -5.78
CA GLN A 16 5.02 0.96 -6.62
C GLN A 16 4.18 -0.10 -5.91
N ARG A 17 4.82 -1.05 -5.21
CA ARG A 17 4.10 -2.08 -4.46
C ARG A 17 3.31 -1.50 -3.30
N ALA A 18 3.90 -0.55 -2.57
CA ALA A 18 3.25 0.17 -1.47
C ALA A 18 1.99 0.91 -1.98
N ALA A 19 2.14 1.71 -3.05
CA ALA A 19 1.02 2.42 -3.67
C ALA A 19 -0.10 1.48 -4.14
N VAL A 20 0.24 0.38 -4.82
CA VAL A 20 -0.77 -0.56 -5.34
C VAL A 20 -1.57 -1.21 -4.21
N LEU A 21 -0.91 -1.66 -3.15
CA LEU A 21 -1.58 -2.29 -2.01
C LEU A 21 -2.42 -1.27 -1.22
N ALA A 22 -1.90 -0.06 -0.98
CA ALA A 22 -2.63 0.99 -0.28
C ALA A 22 -3.82 1.51 -1.09
N ALA A 23 -3.69 1.63 -2.42
CA ALA A 23 -4.78 1.99 -3.30
C ALA A 23 -5.92 0.96 -3.24
N ALA A 24 -5.59 -0.33 -3.32
CA ALA A 24 -6.57 -1.40 -3.20
C ALA A 24 -7.33 -1.34 -1.86
N SER A 25 -6.60 -1.15 -0.75
CA SER A 25 -7.17 -1.02 0.60
C SER A 25 -8.06 0.22 0.74
N GLY A 26 -7.59 1.38 0.29
CA GLY A 26 -8.31 2.65 0.36
C GLY A 26 -9.56 2.69 -0.50
N ILE A 27 -9.47 2.22 -1.77
CA ILE A 27 -10.62 2.17 -2.69
C ILE A 27 -11.67 1.21 -2.14
N THR A 28 -11.28 0.01 -1.71
CA THR A 28 -12.22 -0.99 -1.17
C THR A 28 -12.96 -0.45 0.06
N SER A 29 -12.22 0.21 0.97
CA SER A 29 -12.80 0.79 2.18
C SER A 29 -13.74 1.96 1.88
N ALA A 30 -13.41 2.80 0.89
CA ALA A 30 -14.29 3.87 0.42
C ALA A 30 -15.54 3.32 -0.25
N ILE A 31 -15.44 2.26 -1.06
CA ILE A 31 -16.61 1.59 -1.67
C ILE A 31 -17.51 1.00 -0.60
N ALA A 32 -16.94 0.30 0.37
CA ALA A 32 -17.69 -0.37 1.43
C ALA A 32 -18.48 0.62 2.31
N THR A 33 -17.94 1.81 2.52
CA THR A 33 -18.52 2.80 3.44
C THR A 33 -19.19 3.99 2.77
N GLY A 34 -18.95 4.19 1.47
CA GLY A 34 -19.37 5.40 0.75
C GLY A 34 -18.70 6.69 1.27
N HIS A 35 -17.58 6.59 2.01
CA HIS A 35 -16.97 7.73 2.70
C HIS A 35 -15.46 7.83 2.43
N SER A 36 -15.04 8.92 1.80
CA SER A 36 -13.65 9.11 1.33
C SER A 36 -12.61 9.13 2.47
N GLN A 37 -12.94 9.69 3.64
CA GLN A 37 -12.00 9.70 4.78
C GLN A 37 -11.72 8.31 5.35
N ILE A 38 -12.65 7.36 5.23
CA ILE A 38 -12.40 5.97 5.66
C ILE A 38 -11.47 5.30 4.65
N GLY A 39 -11.62 5.60 3.35
CA GLY A 39 -10.66 5.21 2.34
C GLY A 39 -9.26 5.74 2.61
N LEU A 40 -9.14 7.01 2.99
CA LEU A 40 -7.86 7.62 3.36
C LEU A 40 -7.25 6.97 4.62
N ALA A 41 -8.06 6.71 5.65
CA ALA A 41 -7.58 6.00 6.84
C ALA A 41 -7.09 4.58 6.51
N ALA A 42 -7.75 3.87 5.59
CA ALA A 42 -7.34 2.55 5.15
C ALA A 42 -6.06 2.58 4.29
N TRP A 43 -5.83 3.65 3.52
CA TRP A 43 -4.55 3.87 2.83
C TRP A 43 -3.39 3.91 3.82
N TYR A 44 -3.48 4.76 4.84
CA TYR A 44 -2.43 4.90 5.86
C TYR A 44 -2.22 3.62 6.67
N LEU A 45 -3.30 2.95 7.06
CA LEU A 45 -3.20 1.65 7.72
C LEU A 45 -2.47 0.61 6.84
N SER A 46 -2.76 0.59 5.53
CA SER A 46 -2.07 -0.31 4.60
C SER A 46 -0.58 -0.02 4.50
N MET A 47 -0.16 1.24 4.59
CA MET A 47 1.26 1.62 4.57
C MET A 47 2.00 1.13 5.81
N LEU A 48 1.41 1.34 7.00
CA LEU A 48 1.96 0.84 8.26
C LEU A 48 2.10 -0.69 8.27
N LEU A 49 1.04 -1.40 7.87
CA LEU A 49 1.07 -2.87 7.81
C LEU A 49 2.07 -3.40 6.78
N HIS A 50 2.21 -2.75 5.62
CA HIS A 50 3.20 -3.13 4.62
C HIS A 50 4.62 -2.98 5.18
N LYS A 51 4.92 -1.85 5.83
CA LYS A 51 6.23 -1.60 6.42
C LYS A 51 6.61 -2.67 7.43
N GLU A 52 5.69 -3.03 8.33
CA GLU A 52 5.92 -4.06 9.35
C GLU A 52 6.00 -5.48 8.75
N ALA A 53 5.16 -5.82 7.78
CA ALA A 53 5.13 -7.17 7.20
C ALA A 53 6.42 -7.52 6.44
N TRP A 54 7.06 -6.53 5.79
CA TRP A 54 8.21 -6.78 4.90
C TRP A 54 9.50 -6.06 5.28
N GLY A 55 9.50 -5.26 6.37
CA GLY A 55 10.65 -4.48 6.82
C GLY A 55 11.11 -3.42 5.81
N ARG A 56 10.25 -3.07 4.84
CA ARG A 56 10.53 -2.12 3.77
C ARG A 56 9.21 -1.53 3.24
N LEU A 57 9.28 -0.34 2.67
CA LEU A 57 8.14 0.30 2.02
C LEU A 57 8.55 0.87 0.66
N GLY A 58 8.81 2.17 0.56
CA GLY A 58 9.23 2.86 -0.65
C GLY A 58 10.67 3.38 -0.60
N PHE A 59 10.98 4.31 -1.49
CA PHE A 59 12.24 5.05 -1.49
C PHE A 59 12.37 5.95 -0.24
N PHE A 60 13.54 6.57 -0.06
CA PHE A 60 13.80 7.47 1.06
C PHE A 60 12.86 8.69 1.11
N GLY A 61 12.07 8.82 2.17
CA GLY A 61 11.08 9.90 2.31
C GLY A 61 9.77 9.64 1.55
N TYR A 62 9.58 8.44 0.99
CA TYR A 62 8.32 8.06 0.35
C TYR A 62 7.13 8.19 1.30
N ASP A 63 7.32 7.79 2.56
CA ASP A 63 6.30 7.77 3.62
C ASP A 63 6.13 9.09 4.38
N LEU A 64 6.65 10.22 3.90
CA LEU A 64 6.50 11.50 4.62
C LEU A 64 5.02 11.87 4.85
N GLN A 65 4.16 11.49 3.92
CA GLN A 65 2.72 11.74 3.96
C GLN A 65 1.91 10.55 4.46
N ASP A 66 2.54 9.38 4.66
CA ASP A 66 1.89 8.07 4.82
C ASP A 66 1.88 7.57 6.28
#